data_AF-A0A724WST3-F1
#
_entry.id   AF-A0A724WST3-F1
#
_cell.length_a   1.000
_cell.length_b   1.000
_cell.length_c   1.000
_cell.angle_alpha   90.00
_cell.angle_beta   90.00
_cell.angle_gamma   90.00
#
_symmetry.space_group_name_H-M   'P 1'
#
loop_
_entity.id
_entity.type
_entity.pdbx_description
1 polymer ?
#
loop_
_entity_poly.entity_id
_entity_poly.type
_entity_poly.pdbx_seq_one_letter_code
_entity_poly.pdbx_strand_id
1 'polypeptide(L)'
;TIAALAPIAFGIHEATGINVAIAAASVVGGSMFGDNLSFISDTTIAAVRTQKTNMRDKFRTNFMIVLPAAILTVILLAFVSGSGDAAAAKAFEFYKLIPYLAVIVLALFGVNVILVLIGGTLLTGIIGMIDGSFGLSGFVLSMSKGMMGMAEISILTLLMGGLVSLITFNGGIAY
;
A
#
# COMPACT_ATOMS: atom_id res chain seq x y z
N THR A 1 0.01 1.32 4.16
CA THR A 1 0.95 0.18 4.10
C THR A 1 1.73 -0.02 5.38
N ILE A 2 2.46 1.00 5.87
CA ILE A 2 3.28 0.90 7.10
C ILE A 2 2.45 0.40 8.30
N ALA A 3 1.32 1.04 8.61
CA ALA A 3 0.47 0.66 9.75
C ALA A 3 -0.07 -0.78 9.66
N ALA A 4 -0.25 -1.31 8.45
CA ALA A 4 -0.74 -2.67 8.24
C ALA A 4 0.37 -3.73 8.36
N LEU A 5 1.59 -3.40 7.91
CA LEU A 5 2.74 -4.32 7.92
C LEU A 5 3.56 -4.24 9.22
N ALA A 6 3.46 -3.16 9.98
CA ALA A 6 4.21 -2.98 11.23
C ALA A 6 3.96 -4.10 12.26
N PRO A 7 2.71 -4.56 12.53
CA PRO A 7 2.47 -5.68 13.43
C PRO A 7 3.10 -6.98 12.94
N ILE A 8 3.16 -7.20 11.62
CA ILE A 8 3.77 -8.39 11.02
C ILE A 8 5.29 -8.37 11.26
N ALA A 9 5.95 -7.23 11.04
CA ALA A 9 7.37 -7.11 11.32
C ALA A 9 7.72 -7.23 12.80
N PHE A 10 6.84 -6.73 13.68
CA PHE A 10 6.99 -6.96 15.12
C PHE A 10 6.88 -8.45 15.47
N GLY A 11 5.90 -9.16 14.91
CA GLY A 11 5.78 -10.62 15.07
C GLY A 11 6.99 -11.39 14.52
N ILE A 12 7.61 -10.92 13.44
CA ILE A 12 8.86 -11.50 12.92
C ILE A 12 10.01 -11.25 13.89
N HIS A 13 10.12 -10.05 14.46
CA HIS A 13 11.11 -9.74 15.50
C HIS A 13 10.96 -10.68 16.70
N GLU A 14 9.74 -10.87 17.21
CA GLU A 14 9.50 -11.79 18.34
C GLU A 14 9.83 -13.24 18.00
N ALA A 15 9.59 -13.67 16.77
CA ALA A 15 9.81 -15.06 16.35
C ALA A 15 11.25 -15.39 15.96
N THR A 16 12.04 -14.40 15.50
CA THR A 16 13.40 -14.62 14.97
C THR A 16 14.49 -13.92 15.78
N GLY A 17 14.13 -13.06 16.73
CA GLY A 17 15.07 -12.27 17.52
C GLY A 17 15.79 -11.15 16.74
N ILE A 18 15.47 -10.93 15.46
CA ILE A 18 16.07 -9.86 14.64
C ILE A 18 15.76 -8.50 15.25
N ASN A 19 16.74 -7.60 15.31
CA ASN A 19 16.57 -6.26 15.88
C ASN A 19 15.29 -5.55 15.36
N VAL A 20 14.44 -5.09 16.30
CA VAL A 20 13.16 -4.43 15.98
C VAL A 20 13.32 -3.17 15.11
N ALA A 21 14.42 -2.44 15.25
CA ALA A 21 14.72 -1.27 14.43
C ALA A 21 14.98 -1.68 12.96
N ILE A 22 15.61 -2.83 12.72
CA ILE A 22 15.84 -3.36 11.38
C ILE A 22 14.53 -3.86 10.77
N ALA A 23 13.70 -4.55 11.56
CA ALA A 23 12.37 -4.98 11.12
C ALA A 23 11.48 -3.77 10.76
N ALA A 24 11.48 -2.74 11.59
CA ALA A 24 10.75 -1.49 11.33
C ALA A 24 11.32 -0.73 10.11
N ALA A 25 12.64 -0.59 9.99
CA ALA A 25 13.29 0.04 8.84
C ALA A 25 12.96 -0.68 7.52
N SER A 26 12.92 -2.02 7.55
CA SER A 26 12.55 -2.84 6.40
C SER A 26 11.10 -2.59 5.97
N VAL A 27 10.16 -2.50 6.93
CA VAL A 27 8.76 -2.17 6.62
C VAL A 27 8.59 -0.76 6.09
N VAL A 28 9.21 0.23 6.74
CA VAL A 28 9.09 1.63 6.32
C VAL A 28 9.72 1.82 4.94
N GLY A 29 10.96 1.36 4.76
CA GLY A 29 11.68 1.45 3.49
C GLY A 29 10.96 0.69 2.36
N GLY A 30 10.54 -0.55 2.61
CA GLY A 30 9.80 -1.35 1.64
C GLY A 30 8.42 -0.76 1.29
N SER A 31 7.71 -0.20 2.27
CA SER A 31 6.41 0.45 2.04
C SER A 31 6.55 1.71 1.19
N MET A 32 7.54 2.55 1.48
CA MET A 32 7.81 3.79 0.72
C MET A 32 8.34 3.49 -0.69
N PHE A 33 9.16 2.45 -0.83
CA PHE A 33 9.57 1.91 -2.12
C PHE A 33 8.37 1.44 -2.94
N GLY A 34 7.54 0.58 -2.36
CA GLY A 34 6.40 -0.05 -3.03
C GLY A 34 5.33 0.96 -3.46
N ASP A 35 5.06 1.99 -2.65
CA ASP A 35 4.07 3.01 -2.98
C ASP A 35 4.45 3.80 -4.26
N ASN A 36 5.74 4.10 -4.44
CA ASN A 36 6.26 4.78 -5.62
C ASN A 36 6.17 3.97 -6.93
N LEU A 37 6.08 2.63 -6.81
CA LEU A 37 5.91 1.70 -7.92
C LEU A 37 4.46 1.22 -8.08
N SER A 38 3.57 1.60 -7.18
CA SER A 38 2.19 1.13 -7.23
C SER A 38 1.48 1.69 -8.48
N PHE A 39 0.90 0.80 -9.28
CA PHE A 39 -0.06 1.15 -10.33
C PHE A 39 -1.39 1.68 -9.76
N ILE A 40 -1.61 1.50 -8.46
CA ILE A 40 -2.82 1.87 -7.74
C ILE A 40 -2.39 2.77 -6.59
N SER A 41 -1.98 3.99 -6.91
CA SER A 41 -1.60 5.01 -5.92
C SER A 41 -2.16 6.36 -6.35
N ASP A 42 -2.72 7.11 -5.40
CA ASP A 42 -3.47 8.34 -5.67
C ASP A 42 -2.59 9.40 -6.35
N THR A 43 -1.37 9.57 -5.84
CA THR A 43 -0.37 10.48 -6.42
C THR A 43 0.05 10.03 -7.82
N THR A 44 0.13 8.70 -8.04
CA THR A 44 0.42 8.12 -9.35
C THR A 44 -0.68 8.41 -10.36
N ILE A 45 -1.94 8.20 -9.98
CA ILE A 45 -3.10 8.45 -10.85
C ILE A 45 -3.25 9.94 -11.13
N ALA A 46 -3.10 10.78 -10.10
CA ALA A 46 -3.15 12.24 -10.25
C ALA A 46 -2.02 12.76 -11.15
N ALA A 47 -0.78 12.30 -10.97
CA ALA A 47 0.35 12.70 -11.81
C ALA A 47 0.13 12.30 -13.28
N VAL A 48 -0.29 11.07 -13.54
CA VAL A 48 -0.49 10.59 -14.92
C VAL A 48 -1.66 11.32 -15.60
N ARG A 49 -2.75 11.59 -14.88
CA ARG A 49 -3.90 12.35 -15.41
C ARG A 49 -3.57 13.82 -15.66
N THR A 50 -2.89 14.49 -14.73
CA THR A 50 -2.51 15.91 -14.87
C THR A 50 -1.49 16.11 -15.98
N GLN A 51 -0.52 15.20 -16.09
CA GLN A 51 0.54 15.26 -17.11
C GLN A 51 0.13 14.64 -18.44
N LYS A 52 -1.09 14.10 -18.57
CA LYS A 52 -1.62 13.42 -19.76
C LYS A 52 -0.68 12.34 -20.31
N THR A 53 -0.03 11.61 -19.41
CA THR A 53 0.86 10.48 -19.76
C THR A 53 0.14 9.14 -19.53
N ASN A 54 0.81 8.02 -19.81
CA ASN A 54 0.27 6.70 -19.47
C ASN A 54 0.86 6.17 -18.17
N MET A 55 0.07 5.38 -17.44
CA MET A 55 0.50 4.71 -16.19
C MET A 55 1.72 3.81 -16.41
N ARG A 56 1.75 3.11 -17.56
CA ARG A 56 2.84 2.19 -17.93
C ARG A 56 4.18 2.92 -18.08
N ASP A 57 4.15 4.12 -18.67
CA ASP A 57 5.36 4.91 -18.93
C ASP A 57 5.94 5.46 -17.62
N LYS A 58 5.07 5.97 -16.72
CA LYS A 58 5.45 6.36 -15.35
C LYS A 58 6.08 5.18 -14.60
N PHE A 59 5.43 4.02 -14.61
CA PHE A 59 5.92 2.84 -13.91
C PHE A 59 7.31 2.43 -14.41
N ARG A 60 7.52 2.35 -15.73
CA ARG A 60 8.81 1.96 -16.31
C ARG A 60 9.93 2.89 -15.88
N THR A 61 9.71 4.20 -15.95
CA THR A 61 10.71 5.20 -15.55
C THR A 61 10.99 5.14 -14.05
N ASN A 62 9.96 5.11 -13.21
CA ASN A 62 10.13 4.98 -11.76
C ASN A 62 10.87 3.68 -11.41
N PHE A 63 10.51 2.57 -12.03
CA PHE A 63 11.14 1.27 -11.79
C PHE A 63 12.64 1.31 -12.09
N MET A 64 13.06 1.92 -13.20
CA MET A 64 14.47 2.03 -13.55
C MET A 64 15.29 2.88 -12.56
N ILE A 65 14.67 3.91 -11.97
CA ILE A 65 15.34 4.79 -10.99
C ILE A 65 15.39 4.14 -9.61
N VAL A 66 14.29 3.51 -9.20
CA VAL A 66 14.12 3.04 -7.81
C VAL A 66 14.70 1.64 -7.62
N LEU A 67 14.72 0.78 -8.65
CA LEU A 67 15.24 -0.59 -8.53
C LEU A 67 16.72 -0.66 -8.07
N PRO A 68 17.66 0.13 -8.60
CA PRO A 68 19.05 0.11 -8.12
C PRO A 68 19.16 0.47 -6.63
N ALA A 69 18.43 1.50 -6.20
CA ALA A 69 18.41 1.91 -4.80
C ALA A 69 17.82 0.81 -3.91
N ALA A 70 16.74 0.16 -4.34
CA ALA A 70 16.11 -0.93 -3.60
C ALA A 70 17.02 -2.15 -3.46
N ILE A 71 17.73 -2.55 -4.52
CA ILE A 71 18.71 -3.63 -4.46
C ILE A 71 19.80 -3.30 -3.45
N LEU A 72 20.34 -2.08 -3.50
CA LEU A 72 21.38 -1.64 -2.57
C LEU A 72 20.87 -1.63 -1.11
N THR A 73 19.65 -1.17 -0.87
CA THR A 73 19.03 -1.21 0.46
C THR A 73 18.82 -2.65 0.95
N VAL A 74 18.35 -3.56 0.11
CA VAL A 74 18.17 -4.98 0.47
C VAL A 74 19.52 -5.60 0.84
N ILE A 75 20.57 -5.34 0.07
CA ILE A 75 21.92 -5.84 0.35
C ILE A 75 22.41 -5.29 1.70
N LEU A 76 22.31 -3.98 1.94
CA LEU A 76 22.74 -3.38 3.20
C LEU A 76 21.97 -3.95 4.40
N LEU A 77 20.64 -4.07 4.28
CA LEU A 77 19.82 -4.65 5.33
C LEU A 77 20.20 -6.11 5.58
N ALA A 78 20.47 -6.90 4.54
CA ALA A 78 20.91 -8.29 4.69
C ALA A 78 22.22 -8.41 5.49
N PHE A 79 23.19 -7.53 5.25
CA PHE A 79 24.45 -7.52 6.01
C PHE A 79 24.29 -7.01 7.45
N VAL A 80 23.40 -6.04 7.69
CA VAL A 80 23.17 -5.45 9.02
C VAL A 80 22.25 -6.31 9.90
N SER A 81 21.37 -7.12 9.30
CA SER A 81 20.37 -7.91 10.02
C SER A 81 20.94 -9.00 10.94
N GLY A 82 22.20 -9.41 10.73
CA GLY A 82 22.83 -10.50 11.49
C GLY A 82 22.11 -11.85 11.30
N SER A 83 22.46 -12.82 12.14
CA SER A 83 21.79 -14.13 12.18
C SER A 83 20.62 -14.08 13.18
N GLY A 84 19.39 -14.19 12.67
CA GLY A 84 18.20 -14.49 13.49
C GLY A 84 17.94 -15.98 13.59
N ASP A 85 17.19 -16.39 14.61
CA ASP A 85 16.75 -17.78 14.75
C ASP A 85 15.74 -18.15 13.66
N ALA A 86 15.82 -19.39 13.18
CA ALA A 86 14.87 -19.90 12.20
C ALA A 86 13.50 -20.06 12.86
N ALA A 87 12.58 -19.12 12.58
CA ALA A 87 11.20 -19.22 13.03
C ALA A 87 10.54 -20.48 12.44
N ALA A 88 9.81 -21.22 13.28
CA ALA A 88 9.03 -22.37 12.83
C ALA A 88 8.00 -21.94 11.77
N ALA A 89 8.07 -22.54 10.58
CA ALA A 89 7.12 -22.27 9.51
C ALA A 89 5.71 -22.67 9.94
N LYS A 90 4.82 -21.70 10.13
CA LYS A 90 3.39 -21.97 10.25
C LYS A 90 2.84 -22.46 8.91
N ALA A 91 1.79 -23.28 8.97
CA ALA A 91 1.07 -23.71 7.78
C ALA A 91 0.63 -22.48 6.97
N PHE A 92 1.08 -22.42 5.71
CA PHE A 92 0.82 -21.32 4.81
C PHE A 92 -0.38 -21.65 3.91
N GLU A 93 -1.38 -20.79 3.92
CA GLU A 93 -2.62 -20.98 3.18
C GLU A 93 -2.61 -20.15 1.89
N PHE A 94 -2.24 -20.80 0.77
CA PHE A 94 -2.11 -20.14 -0.53
C PHE A 94 -3.36 -19.39 -1.01
N TYR A 95 -4.56 -19.83 -0.63
CA TYR A 95 -5.80 -19.20 -1.07
C TYR A 95 -5.98 -17.77 -0.53
N LYS A 96 -5.34 -17.42 0.59
CA LYS A 96 -5.37 -16.06 1.15
C LYS A 96 -4.61 -15.04 0.30
N LEU A 97 -3.74 -15.48 -0.61
CA LEU A 97 -3.07 -14.60 -1.58
C LEU A 97 -3.92 -14.21 -2.78
N ILE A 98 -4.98 -14.97 -3.09
CA ILE A 98 -5.76 -14.83 -4.31
C ILE A 98 -6.28 -13.39 -4.50
N PRO A 99 -6.86 -12.71 -3.48
CA PRO A 99 -7.31 -11.32 -3.64
C PRO A 99 -6.20 -10.36 -4.07
N TYR A 100 -5.01 -10.49 -3.45
CA TYR A 100 -3.87 -9.61 -3.74
C TYR A 100 -3.34 -9.83 -5.15
N LEU A 101 -3.17 -11.09 -5.57
CA LEU A 101 -2.72 -11.41 -6.92
C LEU A 101 -3.72 -10.94 -7.97
N ALA A 102 -5.03 -11.11 -7.73
CA ALA A 102 -6.07 -10.65 -8.62
C ALA A 102 -6.01 -9.12 -8.84
N VAL A 103 -5.85 -8.35 -7.76
CA VAL A 103 -5.70 -6.88 -7.82
C VAL A 103 -4.49 -6.48 -8.66
N ILE A 104 -3.33 -7.10 -8.43
CA ILE A 104 -2.10 -6.78 -9.16
C ILE A 104 -2.26 -7.10 -10.65
N VAL A 105 -2.75 -8.30 -10.98
CA VAL A 105 -2.91 -8.76 -12.37
C VAL A 105 -3.90 -7.87 -13.12
N LEU A 106 -5.05 -7.56 -12.53
CA LEU A 106 -6.06 -6.70 -13.17
C LEU A 106 -5.54 -5.26 -13.37
N ALA A 107 -4.79 -4.73 -12.42
CA ALA A 107 -4.17 -3.40 -12.57
C ALA A 107 -3.10 -3.37 -13.66
N LEU A 108 -2.31 -4.45 -13.81
CA LEU A 108 -1.32 -4.57 -14.89
C LEU A 108 -1.96 -4.67 -16.28
N PHE A 109 -3.15 -5.26 -16.40
CA PHE A 109 -3.93 -5.27 -17.63
C PHE A 109 -4.59 -3.92 -17.96
N GLY A 110 -4.40 -2.90 -17.11
CA GLY A 110 -4.92 -1.55 -17.36
C GLY A 110 -6.43 -1.42 -17.11
N VAL A 111 -7.03 -2.34 -16.35
CA VAL A 111 -8.42 -2.20 -15.88
C VAL A 111 -8.53 -0.95 -15.01
N ASN A 112 -9.69 -0.28 -15.05
CA ASN A 112 -9.95 0.90 -14.23
C ASN A 112 -9.69 0.60 -12.75
N VAL A 113 -8.81 1.38 -12.13
CA VAL A 113 -8.39 1.23 -10.74
C VAL A 113 -9.57 1.12 -9.77
N ILE A 114 -10.65 1.88 -9.99
CA ILE A 114 -11.84 1.85 -9.13
C ILE A 114 -12.48 0.46 -9.16
N LEU A 115 -12.62 -0.14 -10.35
CA LEU A 115 -13.16 -1.50 -10.50
C LEU A 115 -12.25 -2.54 -9.85
N VAL A 116 -10.93 -2.39 -10.00
CA VAL A 116 -9.95 -3.29 -9.39
C VAL A 116 -10.03 -3.28 -7.87
N LEU A 117 -10.12 -2.09 -7.26
CA LEU A 117 -10.21 -1.95 -5.80
C LEU A 117 -11.53 -2.49 -5.23
N ILE A 118 -12.67 -2.18 -5.88
CA ILE A 118 -13.98 -2.71 -5.47
C ILE A 118 -13.99 -4.24 -5.60
N GLY A 119 -13.54 -4.76 -6.74
CA GLY A 119 -13.46 -6.20 -6.98
C GLY A 119 -12.55 -6.92 -6.00
N GLY A 120 -11.37 -6.36 -5.70
CA GLY A 120 -10.44 -6.91 -4.71
C GLY A 120 -11.02 -6.92 -3.29
N THR A 121 -11.75 -5.88 -2.91
CA THR A 121 -12.41 -5.79 -1.60
C THR A 121 -13.52 -6.83 -1.47
N LEU A 122 -14.34 -6.99 -2.51
CA LEU A 122 -15.39 -8.02 -2.55
C LEU A 122 -14.79 -9.43 -2.51
N LEU A 123 -13.75 -9.69 -3.28
CA LEU A 123 -13.06 -10.98 -3.33
C LEU A 123 -12.44 -11.34 -1.97
N THR A 124 -11.84 -10.36 -1.29
CA THR A 124 -11.35 -10.50 0.09
C THR A 124 -12.48 -10.84 1.05
N GLY A 125 -13.63 -10.17 0.92
CA GLY A 125 -14.83 -10.45 1.72
C GLY A 125 -15.35 -11.87 1.52
N ILE A 126 -15.46 -12.34 0.26
CA ILE A 126 -15.91 -13.69 -0.07
C ILE A 126 -14.97 -14.74 0.52
N ILE A 127 -13.66 -14.59 0.33
CA ILE A 127 -12.68 -15.54 0.86
C ILE A 127 -12.67 -15.53 2.39
N GLY A 128 -12.77 -14.36 3.02
CA GLY A 128 -12.85 -14.24 4.48
C GLY A 128 -14.11 -14.88 5.08
N MET A 129 -15.24 -14.84 4.36
CA MET A 129 -16.48 -15.52 4.74
C MET A 129 -16.39 -17.05 4.56
N ILE A 130 -15.76 -17.53 3.48
CA ILE A 130 -15.56 -18.97 3.24
C ILE A 130 -14.60 -19.58 4.26
N ASP A 131 -13.55 -18.85 4.62
CA ASP A 131 -12.54 -19.26 5.61
C ASP A 131 -13.06 -19.23 7.06
N GLY A 132 -14.23 -18.61 7.29
CA GLY A 132 -14.77 -18.40 8.64
C GLY A 132 -14.04 -17.33 9.46
N SER A 133 -13.06 -16.64 8.88
CA SER A 133 -12.29 -15.57 9.52
C SER A 133 -13.17 -14.39 9.96
N PHE A 134 -14.19 -14.03 9.18
CA PHE A 134 -15.21 -13.05 9.57
C PHE A 134 -16.51 -13.22 8.76
N GLY A 135 -17.65 -13.02 9.41
CA GLY A 135 -18.95 -13.00 8.73
C GLY A 135 -19.27 -11.65 8.08
N LEU A 136 -20.50 -11.51 7.55
CA LEU A 136 -20.97 -10.28 6.90
C LEU A 136 -20.83 -9.04 7.80
N SER A 137 -21.12 -9.17 9.09
CA SER A 137 -20.96 -8.09 10.07
C SER A 137 -19.49 -7.64 10.22
N GLY A 138 -18.56 -8.60 10.29
CA GLY A 138 -17.13 -8.32 10.36
C GLY A 138 -16.58 -7.68 9.08
N PHE A 139 -17.14 -8.04 7.91
CA PHE A 139 -16.80 -7.41 6.64
C PHE A 139 -17.21 -5.93 6.63
N VAL A 140 -18.46 -5.63 7.02
CA VAL A 140 -18.95 -4.24 7.10
C VAL A 140 -18.17 -3.43 8.13
N LEU A 141 -17.87 -4.01 9.29
CA LEU A 141 -17.07 -3.35 10.33
C LEU A 141 -15.65 -3.04 9.84
N SER A 142 -15.01 -3.96 9.12
CA SER A 142 -13.68 -3.79 8.53
C SER A 142 -13.67 -2.65 7.51
N MET A 143 -14.68 -2.58 6.65
CA MET A 143 -14.86 -1.45 5.71
C MET A 143 -15.06 -0.12 6.45
N SER A 144 -15.90 -0.10 7.48
CA SER A 144 -16.14 1.09 8.32
C SER A 144 -14.85 1.57 8.99
N LYS A 145 -14.05 0.66 9.55
CA LYS A 145 -12.74 0.99 10.15
C LYS A 145 -11.77 1.57 9.13
N GLY A 146 -11.75 1.03 7.90
CA GLY A 146 -10.97 1.58 6.80
C GLY A 146 -11.38 3.02 6.45
N MET A 147 -12.68 3.28 6.34
CA MET A 147 -13.21 4.63 6.08
C MET A 147 -12.87 5.61 7.22
N MET A 148 -13.05 5.20 8.48
CA MET A 148 -12.69 6.03 9.64
C MET A 148 -11.20 6.37 9.67
N GLY A 149 -10.32 5.43 9.28
CA GLY A 149 -8.88 5.66 9.19
C GLY A 149 -8.48 6.74 8.19
N MET A 150 -9.34 7.08 7.24
CA MET A 150 -9.11 8.13 6.24
C MET A 150 -9.85 9.44 6.54
N ALA A 151 -10.61 9.52 7.64
CA ALA A 151 -11.42 10.68 7.97
C ALA A 151 -10.57 11.94 8.18
N GLU A 152 -9.44 11.83 8.88
CA GLU A 152 -8.55 12.96 9.18
C GLU A 152 -7.99 13.60 7.90
N ILE A 153 -7.44 12.78 7.01
CA ILE A 153 -6.91 13.24 5.71
C ILE A 153 -8.04 13.83 4.87
N SER A 154 -9.24 13.23 4.89
CA SER A 154 -10.39 13.73 4.14
C SER A 154 -10.80 15.14 4.59
N ILE A 155 -10.87 15.39 5.90
CA ILE A 155 -11.16 16.72 6.46
C ILE A 155 -10.07 17.72 6.05
N LEU A 156 -8.79 17.34 6.18
CA LEU A 156 -7.68 18.20 5.77
C LEU A 156 -7.76 18.56 4.28
N THR A 157 -8.02 17.60 3.40
CA THR A 157 -8.14 17.86 1.95
C THR A 157 -9.32 18.78 1.63
N LEU A 158 -10.44 18.66 2.34
CA LEU A 158 -11.59 19.55 2.18
C LEU A 158 -11.26 20.99 2.61
N LEU A 159 -10.56 21.15 3.73
CA LEU A 159 -10.09 22.46 4.21
C LEU A 159 -9.07 23.08 3.25
N MET A 160 -8.10 22.29 2.77
CA MET A 160 -7.12 22.76 1.78
C MET A 160 -7.79 23.16 0.46
N GLY A 161 -8.74 22.37 -0.03
CA GLY A 161 -9.52 22.71 -1.23
C GLY A 161 -10.30 24.03 -1.06
N GLY A 162 -10.94 24.22 0.10
CA GLY A 162 -11.62 25.47 0.44
C GLY A 162 -10.68 26.67 0.51
N LEU A 163 -9.51 26.50 1.15
CA LEU A 163 -8.50 27.54 1.25
C LEU A 163 -7.97 27.94 -0.14
N VAL A 164 -7.64 26.97 -0.99
CA VAL A 164 -7.18 27.21 -2.37
C VAL A 164 -8.25 27.94 -3.17
N SER A 165 -9.53 27.57 -3.03
CA SER A 165 -10.64 28.26 -3.70
C SER A 165 -10.75 29.73 -3.24
N LEU A 166 -10.57 30.00 -1.95
CA LEU A 166 -10.64 31.36 -1.39
C LEU A 166 -9.45 32.22 -1.84
N ILE A 167 -8.25 31.64 -1.92
CA ILE A 167 -7.07 32.30 -2.49
C ILE A 167 -7.32 32.65 -3.96
N THR A 168 -7.88 31.72 -4.73
CA THR A 168 -8.19 31.94 -6.16
C THR A 168 -9.21 33.06 -6.34
N PHE A 169 -10.27 33.08 -5.52
CA PHE A 169 -11.31 34.13 -5.56
C PHE A 169 -10.75 35.51 -5.23
N ASN A 170 -9.81 35.60 -4.29
CA ASN A 170 -9.16 36.86 -3.91
C ASN A 170 -8.00 37.26 -4.85
N GLY A 171 -7.84 36.59 -5.99
CA GLY A 171 -6.81 36.92 -7.00
C GLY A 171 -5.40 36.49 -6.63
N GLY A 172 -5.22 35.63 -5.62
CA GLY A 172 -3.90 35.16 -5.18
C GLY A 172 -3.24 34.14 -6.13
N ILE A 173 -4.02 33.53 -7.05
CA ILE A 173 -3.54 32.61 -8.09
C ILE A 173 -3.82 33.22 -9.47
N ALA A 174 -3.40 34.47 -9.66
CA ALA A 174 -3.46 35.19 -10.92
C ALA A 174 -2.06 35.29 -11.57
N TYR A 175 -1.34 34.17 -11.67
CA TYR A 175 -0.33 33.86 -12.71
C TYR A 175 0.11 32.40 -12.57
#